data_AF-A0A950MI84-F1
#
_entry.id   AF-A0A950MI84-F1
#
_cell.length_a   1.000
_cell.length_b   1.000
_cell.length_c   1.000
_cell.angle_alpha   90.00
_cell.angle_beta   90.00
_cell.angle_gamma   90.00
#
_symmetry.space_group_name_H-M   'P 1'
#
loop_
_entity.id
_entity.type
_entity.pdbx_description
1 polymer ?
#
loop_
_entity_poly.entity_id
_entity_poly.type
_entity_poly.pdbx_seq_one_letter_code
_entity_poly.pdbx_strand_id
1 'polypeptide(L)'
;MKRYCGVVLLLAGLVGCVSTGRPAKEGSNAALAKYQPRVCPGADTVLAGLKRGREALLPAKDGCIGDRLRYVGLQLLNTETRPDLSRLQQQLDLASGQLRVDPAEDWQGLLSLLQMQLLERRRHDEAVLRAAAQSSEQQRRIEELSAKLDALRLIEQSMADKASKRRVGP
;
A
#
# COMPACT_ATOMS: atom_id res chain seq x y z
N MET A 1 -30.11 -5.43 -51.37
CA MET A 1 -31.04 -4.28 -51.56
C MET A 1 -30.22 -2.99 -51.69
N LYS A 2 -30.82 -1.88 -52.15
CA LYS A 2 -30.23 -0.54 -52.47
C LYS A 2 -29.15 -0.10 -51.45
N ARG A 3 -27.93 0.36 -51.78
CA ARG A 3 -27.44 1.44 -52.69
C ARG A 3 -27.91 2.86 -52.34
N TYR A 4 -27.07 3.56 -51.57
CA TYR A 4 -26.84 5.02 -51.49
C TYR A 4 -25.38 5.18 -51.02
N CYS A 5 -24.48 6.03 -51.53
CA CYS A 5 -24.49 7.06 -52.59
C CYS A 5 -25.41 8.27 -52.31
N GLY A 6 -24.92 9.50 -52.08
CA GLY A 6 -23.54 10.00 -51.93
C GLY A 6 -23.38 11.41 -52.52
N VAL A 7 -23.03 12.41 -51.68
CA VAL A 7 -22.66 13.80 -52.04
C VAL A 7 -21.72 14.28 -50.91
N VAL A 8 -20.44 14.72 -51.03
CA VAL A 8 -19.60 15.36 -52.08
C VAL A 8 -19.65 16.91 -52.03
N LEU A 9 -18.54 17.52 -51.56
CA LEU A 9 -18.10 18.94 -51.74
C LEU A 9 -18.93 20.00 -50.94
N LEU A 10 -18.44 21.20 -50.56
CA LEU A 10 -17.15 21.91 -50.78
C LEU A 10 -16.94 23.08 -49.77
N LEU A 11 -15.71 23.63 -49.74
CA LEU A 11 -15.27 24.97 -49.23
C LEU A 11 -15.20 25.17 -47.69
N ALA A 12 -14.19 25.75 -47.01
CA ALA A 12 -12.95 26.53 -47.30
C ALA A 12 -12.97 28.01 -46.80
N GLY A 13 -11.84 28.46 -46.24
CA GLY A 13 -11.62 29.78 -45.60
C GLY A 13 -11.59 29.67 -44.06
N LEU A 14 -10.70 30.31 -43.28
CA LEU A 14 -9.65 31.34 -43.49
C LEU A 14 -8.46 30.98 -42.55
N VAL A 15 -7.17 31.01 -42.96
CA VAL A 15 -6.23 32.17 -43.05
C VAL A 15 -5.88 32.85 -41.70
N GLY A 16 -4.58 32.86 -41.36
CA GLY A 16 -3.95 33.63 -40.26
C GLY A 16 -3.44 32.76 -39.09
N CYS A 17 -2.22 32.90 -38.55
CA CYS A 17 -1.11 33.81 -38.86
C CYS A 17 0.25 33.10 -38.70
N VAL A 18 1.23 33.52 -39.50
CA VAL A 18 2.66 33.20 -39.32
C VAL A 18 3.28 34.28 -38.43
N SER A 19 4.10 33.90 -37.45
CA SER A 19 5.13 34.80 -36.90
C SER A 19 6.50 34.10 -36.88
N THR A 20 7.39 34.60 -37.74
CA THR A 20 8.80 34.25 -37.76
C THR A 20 9.54 35.07 -36.70
N GLY A 21 10.25 34.41 -35.77
CA GLY A 21 10.93 35.09 -34.66
C GLY A 21 12.17 34.36 -34.14
N ARG A 22 13.30 34.51 -34.83
CA ARG A 22 14.68 34.24 -34.37
C ARG A 22 15.61 35.21 -35.14
N PRO A 23 16.81 35.56 -34.63
CA PRO A 23 17.61 34.82 -33.64
C PRO A 23 18.16 35.64 -32.45
N ALA A 24 18.72 34.93 -31.47
CA ALA A 24 19.78 35.43 -30.61
C ALA A 24 20.77 34.29 -30.27
N LYS A 25 21.99 34.40 -30.81
CA LYS A 25 23.23 33.95 -30.13
C LYS A 25 23.61 35.08 -29.15
N GLU A 26 24.38 34.89 -28.08
CA GLU A 26 25.25 33.78 -27.67
C GLU A 26 25.33 33.78 -26.14
N GLY A 27 25.61 32.64 -25.50
CA GLY A 27 25.60 32.56 -24.03
C GLY A 27 25.78 31.15 -23.51
N SER A 28 27.03 30.69 -23.46
CA SER A 28 27.39 29.39 -22.91
C SER A 28 27.01 29.29 -21.43
N ASN A 29 26.17 28.32 -21.07
CA ASN A 29 26.17 27.76 -19.73
C ASN A 29 25.64 26.31 -19.72
N ALA A 30 26.11 25.55 -18.74
CA ALA A 30 26.10 24.09 -18.78
C ALA A 30 24.71 23.44 -18.67
N ALA A 31 24.60 22.27 -19.30
CA ALA A 31 23.81 21.12 -18.81
C ALA A 31 22.39 21.36 -18.27
N LEU A 32 21.61 22.27 -18.88
CA LEU A 32 20.15 22.28 -18.71
C LEU A 32 19.54 21.08 -19.45
N ALA A 33 19.58 19.92 -18.78
CA ALA A 33 18.69 18.82 -19.07
C ALA A 33 17.25 19.37 -19.08
N LYS A 34 16.57 19.26 -20.22
CA LYS A 34 15.24 19.84 -20.42
C LYS A 34 14.27 19.25 -19.39
N TYR A 35 13.91 20.04 -18.38
CA TYR A 35 12.82 19.71 -17.47
C TYR A 35 11.51 19.84 -18.25
N GLN A 36 11.17 18.81 -19.03
CA GLN A 36 9.84 18.75 -19.62
C GLN A 36 8.84 18.53 -18.49
N PRO A 37 7.84 19.40 -18.32
CA PRO A 37 6.77 19.16 -17.37
C PRO A 37 6.01 17.92 -17.84
N ARG A 38 6.25 16.78 -17.19
CA ARG A 38 5.47 15.57 -17.42
C ARG A 38 4.09 15.82 -16.84
N VAL A 39 3.08 15.88 -17.71
CA VAL A 39 1.68 15.94 -17.30
C VAL A 39 1.36 14.65 -16.56
N CYS A 40 1.28 14.72 -15.23
CA CYS A 40 0.92 13.58 -14.41
C CYS A 40 -0.59 13.29 -14.51
N PRO A 41 -1.01 12.01 -14.50
CA PRO A 41 -2.42 11.65 -14.55
C PRO A 41 -3.15 12.16 -13.29
N GLY A 42 -4.22 12.94 -13.46
CA GLY A 42 -4.93 13.62 -12.37
C GLY A 42 -5.61 12.69 -11.35
N ALA A 43 -6.01 13.22 -10.19
CA ALA A 43 -6.47 12.45 -9.03
C ALA A 43 -7.60 11.46 -9.36
N ASP A 44 -8.62 11.90 -10.09
CA ASP A 44 -9.74 11.04 -10.49
C ASP A 44 -9.30 9.82 -11.33
N THR A 45 -8.30 10.00 -12.19
CA THR A 45 -7.80 8.90 -13.03
C THR A 45 -7.02 7.86 -12.22
N VAL A 46 -6.31 8.31 -11.18
CA VAL A 46 -5.64 7.45 -10.20
C VAL A 46 -6.64 6.71 -9.30
N LEU A 47 -7.67 7.41 -8.81
CA LEU A 47 -8.74 6.82 -8.00
C LEU A 47 -9.59 5.82 -8.81
N ALA A 48 -9.90 6.12 -10.07
CA ALA A 48 -10.52 5.16 -10.98
C ALA A 48 -9.60 3.96 -11.26
N GLY A 49 -8.28 4.18 -11.28
CA GLY A 49 -7.27 3.15 -11.40
C GLY A 49 -7.18 2.20 -10.20
N LEU A 50 -7.33 2.74 -8.98
CA LEU A 50 -7.40 2.01 -7.71
C LEU A 50 -8.61 1.06 -7.67
N LYS A 51 -9.80 1.57 -8.02
CA LYS A 51 -11.05 0.77 -8.04
C LYS A 51 -11.01 -0.43 -8.98
N ARG A 52 -10.12 -0.44 -9.99
CA ARG A 52 -9.99 -1.52 -10.98
C ARG A 52 -9.04 -2.65 -10.55
N GLY A 53 -8.43 -2.56 -9.36
CA GLY A 53 -7.63 -3.65 -8.77
C GLY A 53 -6.38 -4.10 -9.55
N ARG A 54 -6.02 -3.45 -10.66
CA ARG A 54 -4.81 -3.81 -11.44
C ARG A 54 -3.56 -3.51 -10.62
N GLU A 55 -2.71 -4.51 -10.48
CA GLU A 55 -1.39 -4.41 -9.84
C GLU A 55 -0.65 -3.14 -10.28
N ALA A 56 -0.03 -2.46 -9.32
CA ALA A 56 0.89 -1.36 -9.60
C ALA A 56 2.32 -1.86 -9.44
N LEU A 57 3.08 -1.73 -10.53
CA LEU A 57 4.54 -1.77 -10.49
C LEU A 57 5.06 -0.66 -9.57
N LEU A 58 6.24 -0.88 -8.98
CA LEU A 58 6.89 0.16 -8.17
C LEU A 58 7.15 1.41 -9.05
N PRO A 59 6.69 2.61 -8.66
CA PRO A 59 7.05 3.84 -9.35
C PRO A 59 8.56 4.06 -9.34
N ALA A 60 9.09 4.55 -10.47
CA ALA A 60 10.49 4.94 -10.57
C ALA A 60 10.85 6.08 -9.60
N LYS A 61 12.15 6.33 -9.42
CA LYS A 61 12.65 7.45 -8.61
C LYS A 61 12.10 8.80 -9.10
N ASP A 62 11.91 8.94 -10.41
CA ASP A 62 11.37 10.13 -11.07
C ASP A 62 9.90 9.95 -11.53
N GLY A 63 9.17 9.01 -10.90
CA GLY A 63 7.75 8.76 -11.17
C GLY A 63 6.83 9.90 -10.72
N CYS A 64 5.66 9.99 -11.36
CA CYS A 64 4.63 10.98 -11.03
C CYS A 64 4.03 10.75 -9.63
N ILE A 65 3.58 11.84 -8.99
CA ILE A 65 2.87 11.82 -7.70
C ILE A 65 1.73 10.80 -7.73
N GLY A 66 0.88 10.90 -8.76
CA GLY A 66 -0.27 10.02 -8.95
C GLY A 66 0.09 8.54 -8.99
N ASP A 67 1.20 8.16 -9.63
CA ASP A 67 1.65 6.76 -9.69
C ASP A 67 2.11 6.25 -8.31
N ARG A 68 2.73 7.10 -7.50
CA ARG A 68 3.11 6.76 -6.11
C ARG A 68 1.89 6.56 -5.23
N LEU A 69 0.94 7.50 -5.27
CA LEU A 69 -0.29 7.42 -4.48
C LEU A 69 -1.15 6.23 -4.93
N ARG A 70 -1.21 5.94 -6.24
CA ARG A 70 -1.81 4.72 -6.80
C ARG A 70 -1.14 3.46 -6.27
N TYR A 71 0.20 3.38 -6.32
CA TYR A 71 0.95 2.23 -5.83
C TYR A 71 0.70 1.97 -4.34
N VAL A 72 0.81 3.02 -3.51
CA VAL A 72 0.57 2.90 -2.06
C VAL A 72 -0.88 2.51 -1.78
N GLY A 73 -1.86 3.13 -2.45
CA GLY A 73 -3.26 2.77 -2.29
C GLY A 73 -3.57 1.32 -2.66
N LEU A 74 -3.02 0.80 -3.76
CA LEU A 74 -3.21 -0.60 -4.16
C LEU A 74 -2.57 -1.58 -3.17
N GLN A 75 -1.36 -1.26 -2.67
CA GLN A 75 -0.68 -2.07 -1.66
C GLN A 75 -1.39 -2.03 -0.29
N LEU A 76 -2.04 -0.92 0.06
CA LEU A 76 -2.86 -0.81 1.29
C LEU A 76 -4.26 -1.43 1.14
N LEU A 77 -4.77 -1.58 -0.10
CA LEU A 77 -6.04 -2.26 -0.39
C LEU A 77 -5.89 -3.77 -0.56
N ASN A 78 -4.72 -4.26 -1.00
CA ASN A 78 -4.47 -5.70 -1.08
C ASN A 78 -4.45 -6.30 0.34
N THR A 79 -5.35 -7.24 0.59
CA THR A 79 -5.48 -7.95 1.88
C THR A 79 -4.69 -9.26 1.91
N GLU A 80 -4.33 -9.81 0.76
CA GLU A 80 -3.66 -11.11 0.64
C GLU A 80 -2.15 -10.99 0.85
N THR A 81 -1.54 -9.92 0.33
CA THR A 81 -0.11 -9.65 0.51
C THR A 81 0.11 -8.67 1.66
N ARG A 82 0.90 -9.04 2.68
CA ARG A 82 1.35 -8.07 3.70
C ARG A 82 2.38 -7.11 3.07
N PRO A 83 2.06 -5.81 2.90
CA PRO A 83 2.96 -4.90 2.22
C PRO A 83 4.08 -4.42 3.15
N ASP A 84 5.24 -4.10 2.59
CA ASP A 84 6.34 -3.46 3.31
C ASP A 84 5.97 -2.00 3.67
N LEU A 85 5.51 -1.80 4.91
CA LEU A 85 5.08 -0.51 5.45
C LEU A 85 6.19 0.55 5.51
N SER A 86 7.47 0.15 5.43
CA SER A 86 8.60 1.08 5.37
C SER A 86 8.77 1.64 3.95
N ARG A 87 8.69 0.77 2.94
CA ARG A 87 8.71 1.13 1.52
C ARG A 87 7.47 1.94 1.11
N LEU A 88 6.29 1.65 1.68
CA LEU A 88 5.09 2.46 1.46
C LEU A 88 5.25 3.87 2.04
N GLN A 89 5.81 4.00 3.24
CA GLN A 89 6.10 5.30 3.85
C GLN A 89 7.05 6.12 2.95
N GLN A 90 8.14 5.52 2.49
CA GLN A 90 9.09 6.18 1.60
C GLN A 90 8.42 6.73 0.32
N GLN A 91 7.44 6.02 -0.26
CA GLN A 91 6.71 6.53 -1.43
C GLN A 91 5.76 7.69 -1.09
N LEU A 92 5.14 7.70 0.10
CA LEU A 92 4.36 8.84 0.59
C LEU A 92 5.25 10.04 0.91
N ASP A 93 6.43 9.84 1.47
CA ASP A 93 7.39 10.90 1.76
C ASP A 93 7.87 11.56 0.46
N LEU A 94 8.21 10.75 -0.56
CA LEU A 94 8.55 11.23 -1.90
C LEU A 94 7.39 11.99 -2.57
N ALA A 95 6.16 11.48 -2.48
CA ALA A 95 4.98 12.17 -2.98
C ALA A 95 4.73 13.51 -2.26
N SER A 96 4.96 13.56 -0.94
CA SER A 96 4.85 14.80 -0.14
C SER A 96 5.91 15.83 -0.52
N GLY A 97 7.13 15.39 -0.83
CA GLY A 97 8.20 16.25 -1.33
C GLY A 97 7.87 16.84 -2.70
N GLN A 98 7.32 16.02 -3.61
CA GLN A 98 6.87 16.48 -4.92
C GLN A 98 5.70 17.49 -4.80
N LEU A 99 4.72 17.24 -3.93
CA LEU A 99 3.56 18.11 -3.71
C LEU A 99 3.92 19.48 -3.07
N ARG A 100 5.03 19.56 -2.33
CA ARG A 100 5.57 20.84 -1.82
C ARG A 100 6.19 21.71 -2.92
N VAL A 101 6.59 21.13 -4.04
CA VAL A 101 7.19 21.84 -5.19
C VAL A 101 6.10 22.24 -6.20
N ASP A 102 5.11 21.37 -6.40
CA ASP A 102 3.97 21.61 -7.30
C ASP A 102 2.65 21.33 -6.54
N PRO A 103 2.09 22.34 -5.85
CA PRO A 103 0.93 22.16 -4.97
C PRO A 103 -0.38 22.08 -5.76
N ALA A 104 -0.81 20.86 -6.08
CA ALA A 104 -2.14 20.58 -6.60
C ALA A 104 -3.03 19.99 -5.50
N GLU A 105 -4.06 20.75 -5.09
CA GLU A 105 -4.94 20.44 -3.94
C GLU A 105 -5.56 19.03 -4.02
N ASP A 106 -5.89 18.58 -5.23
CA ASP A 106 -6.46 17.26 -5.54
C ASP A 106 -5.68 16.09 -4.92
N TRP A 107 -4.35 16.22 -4.77
CA TRP A 107 -3.49 15.18 -4.19
C TRP A 107 -3.33 15.29 -2.67
N GLN A 108 -3.54 16.48 -2.11
CA GLN A 108 -3.32 16.77 -0.68
C GLN A 108 -4.22 15.89 0.20
N GLY A 109 -5.49 15.74 -0.20
CA GLY A 109 -6.47 14.87 0.47
C GLY A 109 -6.14 13.38 0.31
N LEU A 110 -5.72 12.94 -0.87
CA LEU A 110 -5.35 11.53 -1.09
C LEU A 110 -4.08 11.15 -0.32
N LEU A 111 -3.09 12.03 -0.28
CA LEU A 111 -1.85 11.85 0.47
C LEU A 111 -2.12 11.69 1.97
N SER A 112 -2.94 12.58 2.56
CA SER A 112 -3.25 12.54 3.99
C SER A 112 -4.07 11.30 4.39
N LEU A 113 -5.05 10.92 3.57
CA LEU A 113 -5.82 9.68 3.76
C LEU A 113 -4.92 8.43 3.72
N LEU A 114 -4.00 8.33 2.77
CA LEU A 114 -3.07 7.20 2.67
C LEU A 114 -2.05 7.17 3.83
N GLN A 115 -1.61 8.33 4.33
CA GLN A 115 -0.78 8.41 5.55
C GLN A 115 -1.54 7.90 6.78
N MET A 116 -2.78 8.36 6.99
CA MET A 116 -3.62 7.89 8.11
C MET A 116 -3.87 6.38 8.03
N GLN A 117 -4.20 5.85 6.84
CA GLN A 117 -4.41 4.41 6.64
C GLN A 117 -3.14 3.58 6.92
N LEU A 118 -1.95 4.11 6.61
CA LEU A 118 -0.68 3.46 6.92
C LEU A 118 -0.42 3.43 8.43
N LEU A 119 -0.70 4.54 9.14
CA LEU A 119 -0.61 4.61 10.60
C LEU A 119 -1.56 3.63 11.30
N GLU A 120 -2.81 3.51 10.85
CA GLU A 120 -3.74 2.51 11.38
C GLU A 120 -3.27 1.07 11.13
N ARG A 121 -2.74 0.76 9.93
CA ARG A 121 -2.14 -0.57 9.70
C ARG A 121 -0.96 -0.86 10.65
N ARG A 122 -0.12 0.13 10.99
CA ARG A 122 0.94 -0.06 12.01
C ARG A 122 0.36 -0.34 13.40
N ARG A 123 -0.67 0.41 13.82
CA ARG A 123 -1.38 0.19 15.10
C ARG A 123 -2.00 -1.21 15.18
N HIS A 124 -2.61 -1.68 14.10
CA HIS A 124 -3.16 -3.04 14.01
C HIS A 124 -2.05 -4.11 14.07
N ASP A 125 -0.96 -3.97 13.31
CA ASP A 125 0.17 -4.89 13.35
C ASP A 125 0.78 -4.98 14.77
N GLU A 126 0.94 -3.85 15.47
CA GLU A 126 1.38 -3.84 16.87
C GLU A 126 0.38 -4.52 17.81
N ALA A 127 -0.92 -4.28 17.64
CA ALA A 127 -1.97 -4.92 18.45
C ALA A 127 -1.98 -6.44 18.26
N VAL A 128 -1.81 -6.92 17.02
CA VAL A 128 -1.68 -8.36 16.71
C VAL A 128 -0.45 -8.96 17.38
N LEU A 129 0.71 -8.29 17.33
CA LEU A 129 1.92 -8.77 18.01
C LEU A 129 1.74 -8.88 19.54
N ARG A 130 1.08 -7.89 20.16
CA ARG A 130 0.78 -7.92 21.61
C ARG A 130 -0.19 -9.05 21.95
N ALA A 131 -1.24 -9.25 21.16
CA ALA A 131 -2.20 -10.34 21.35
C ALA A 131 -1.54 -11.73 21.18
N ALA A 132 -0.67 -11.90 20.18
CA ALA A 132 0.08 -13.13 19.98
C ALA A 132 1.01 -13.45 21.17
N ALA A 133 1.70 -12.44 21.73
CA ALA A 133 2.52 -12.61 22.93
C ALA A 133 1.67 -13.02 24.16
N GLN A 134 0.51 -12.39 24.36
CA GLN A 134 -0.43 -12.76 25.43
C GLN A 134 -0.98 -14.19 25.26
N SER A 135 -1.32 -14.60 24.03
CA SER A 135 -1.79 -15.96 23.73
C SER A 135 -0.70 -17.01 24.00
N SER A 136 0.56 -16.73 23.68
CA SER A 136 1.69 -17.62 23.97
C SER A 136 1.93 -17.79 25.47
N GLU A 137 1.84 -16.70 26.23
CA GLU A 137 1.93 -16.72 27.69
C GLU A 137 0.76 -17.47 28.35
N GLN A 138 -0.47 -17.31 27.85
CA GLN A 138 -1.63 -18.07 28.30
C GLN A 138 -1.47 -19.57 28.01
N GLN A 139 -0.98 -19.93 26.82
CA GLN A 139 -0.73 -21.32 26.43
C GLN A 139 0.27 -22.01 27.37
N ARG A 140 1.38 -21.35 27.73
CA ARG A 140 2.36 -21.86 28.70
C ARG A 140 1.74 -22.12 30.07
N ARG A 141 0.88 -21.21 30.56
CA ARG A 141 0.17 -21.40 31.84
C ARG A 141 -0.79 -22.57 31.80
N ILE A 142 -1.47 -22.80 30.67
CA ILE A 142 -2.32 -23.97 30.47
C ILE A 142 -1.49 -25.25 30.53
N GLU A 143 -0.33 -25.28 29.84
CA GLU A 143 0.60 -26.42 29.84
C GLU A 143 1.18 -26.72 31.24
N GLU A 144 1.56 -25.69 31.99
CA GLU A 144 1.98 -25.84 33.40
C GLU A 144 0.87 -26.39 34.28
N LEU A 145 -0.36 -25.92 34.11
CA LEU A 145 -1.52 -26.40 34.89
C LEU A 145 -1.88 -27.83 34.51
N SER A 146 -1.80 -28.22 33.22
CA SER A 146 -2.02 -29.61 32.82
C SER A 146 -0.95 -30.54 33.40
N ALA A 147 0.32 -30.14 33.37
CA ALA A 147 1.41 -30.92 33.98
C ALA A 147 1.22 -31.09 35.51
N LYS A 148 0.75 -30.05 36.21
CA LYS A 148 0.40 -30.12 37.63
C LYS A 148 -0.78 -31.07 37.90
N LEU A 149 -1.82 -31.06 37.06
CA LEU A 149 -2.95 -31.98 37.18
C LEU A 149 -2.54 -33.45 36.94
N ASP A 150 -1.67 -33.70 35.95
CA ASP A 150 -1.18 -35.06 35.67
C ASP A 150 -0.24 -35.57 36.77
N ALA A 151 0.60 -34.70 37.34
CA ALA A 151 1.38 -35.05 38.53
C ALA A 151 0.48 -35.42 39.74
N LEU A 152 -0.62 -34.69 39.95
CA LEU A 152 -1.60 -35.00 41.01
C LEU A 152 -2.31 -36.35 40.75
N ARG A 153 -2.68 -36.65 39.50
CA ARG A 153 -3.25 -37.96 39.11
C ARG A 153 -2.29 -39.12 39.37
N LEU A 154 -0.99 -38.95 39.07
CA LEU A 154 0.03 -39.97 39.37
C LEU A 154 0.20 -40.17 40.88
N ILE A 155 0.11 -39.09 41.68
CA ILE A 155 0.14 -39.18 43.14
C ILE A 155 -1.09 -39.95 43.65
N GLU A 156 -2.29 -39.63 43.17
CA GLU A 156 -3.56 -40.31 43.49
C GLU A 156 -3.49 -41.81 43.18
N GLN A 157 -3.04 -42.18 41.98
CA GLN A 157 -2.82 -43.58 41.59
C GLN A 157 -1.83 -44.26 42.54
N SER A 158 -0.68 -43.63 42.84
CA SER A 158 0.30 -44.19 43.77
C SER A 158 -0.24 -44.39 45.20
N MET A 159 -1.22 -43.58 45.61
CA MET A 159 -1.88 -43.68 46.91
C MET A 159 -2.92 -44.82 46.91
N ALA A 160 -3.71 -44.95 45.83
CA ALA A 160 -4.64 -46.05 45.63
C ALA A 160 -3.91 -47.41 45.61
N ASP A 161 -2.77 -47.50 44.90
CA ASP A 161 -1.93 -48.70 44.84
C ASP A 161 -1.29 -49.05 46.19
N LYS A 162 -0.86 -48.05 46.97
CA LYS A 162 -0.37 -48.27 48.35
C LYS A 162 -1.49 -48.74 49.28
N ALA A 163 -2.71 -48.24 49.09
CA ALA A 163 -3.87 -48.62 49.89
C ALA A 163 -4.38 -50.03 49.55
N SER A 164 -4.41 -50.41 48.27
CA SER A 164 -4.79 -51.76 47.83
C SER A 164 -3.76 -52.80 48.29
N LYS A 165 -2.46 -52.52 48.12
CA LYS A 165 -1.38 -53.43 48.53
C LYS A 165 -1.32 -53.67 50.05
N ARG A 166 -1.79 -52.73 50.88
CA ARG A 166 -1.94 -52.91 52.34
C ARG A 166 -3.12 -53.81 52.74
N ARG A 167 -4.08 -54.09 51.86
CA ARG A 167 -5.20 -55.01 52.11
C ARG A 167 -4.92 -56.47 51.71
N VAL A 168 -3.74 -56.74 51.12
CA VAL A 168 -3.34 -58.07 50.62
C VAL A 168 -2.05 -58.53 51.33
N GLY A 169 -2.05 -58.37 52.66
CA GLY A 169 -1.15 -59.07 53.58
C GLY A 169 -1.98 -60.02 54.46
N PRO A 170 -1.45 -61.18 54.85
CA PRO A 170 -2.15 -62.15 55.70
C PRO A 170 -2.38 -61.65 57.13
#